data_AF-A0A1F3C554-F1
#
_entry.id   AF-A0A1F3C554-F1
#
_cell.length_a   1.000
_cell.length_b   1.000
_cell.length_c   1.000
_cell.angle_alpha   90.00
_cell.angle_beta   90.00
_cell.angle_gamma   90.00
#
_symmetry.space_group_name_H-M   'P 1'
#
loop_
_entity.id
_entity.type
_entity.pdbx_description
1 polymer ?
#
loop_
_entity_poly.entity_id
_entity_poly.type
_entity_poly.pdbx_seq_one_letter_code
_entity_poly.pdbx_strand_id
1 'polypeptide(L)'
;MSVTVETGTTIAFDRFWLWLRHHANCIVRAGTVDTFLHDQEAFHWHLDEDAERNPVVQMIWGKLLVGEMVLDVRDVLYVEATPEEGGEPDQFLFELVGGSKEEPYAVYHFLVAHGFEEEGGHPAGLKH
;
A
#
# COMPACT_ATOMS: atom_id res chain seq x y z
N MET A 1 -17.90 13.37 11.61
CA MET A 1 -17.54 14.45 10.66
C MET A 1 -17.21 13.75 9.37
N SER A 2 -17.99 13.99 8.32
CA SER A 2 -17.81 13.37 7.01
C SER A 2 -16.56 13.95 6.36
N VAL A 3 -15.47 13.18 6.34
CA VAL A 3 -14.31 13.48 5.51
C VAL A 3 -14.69 13.05 4.10
N THR A 4 -15.16 14.01 3.30
CA THR A 4 -15.33 13.82 1.86
C THR A 4 -13.92 13.85 1.26
N VAL A 5 -13.37 12.70 0.92
CA VAL A 5 -12.10 12.60 0.19
C VAL A 5 -12.43 12.86 -1.28
N GLU A 6 -12.00 14.01 -1.79
CA GLU A 6 -11.96 14.28 -3.23
C GLU A 6 -11.02 13.27 -3.90
N THR A 7 -11.35 12.88 -5.12
CA THR A 7 -10.66 11.90 -5.98
C THR A 7 -9.14 11.83 -5.78
N GLY A 8 -8.63 10.61 -5.52
CA GLY A 8 -7.24 10.15 -5.67
C GLY A 8 -6.16 11.01 -5.01
N THR A 9 -5.82 10.73 -3.75
CA THR A 9 -4.63 11.36 -3.14
C THR A 9 -3.37 10.74 -3.72
N THR A 10 -2.53 11.55 -4.37
CA THR A 10 -1.25 11.11 -4.93
C THR A 10 -0.12 11.18 -3.89
N ILE A 11 0.63 10.09 -3.74
CA ILE A 11 1.72 9.92 -2.76
C ILE A 11 2.99 9.48 -3.51
N ALA A 12 4.15 10.00 -3.10
CA ALA A 12 5.44 9.52 -3.62
C ALA A 12 5.72 8.09 -3.12
N PHE A 13 6.26 7.22 -3.98
CA PHE A 13 6.51 5.81 -3.65
C PHE A 13 7.32 5.64 -2.36
N ASP A 14 8.44 6.34 -2.20
CA ASP A 14 9.29 6.20 -1.02
C ASP A 14 8.55 6.52 0.30
N ARG A 15 7.63 7.50 0.27
CA ARG A 15 6.82 7.86 1.43
C ARG A 15 5.80 6.77 1.75
N PHE A 16 5.12 6.27 0.71
CA PHE A 16 4.19 5.17 0.84
C PHE A 16 4.89 3.91 1.35
N TRP A 17 6.03 3.53 0.77
CA TRP A 17 6.78 2.34 1.14
C TRP A 17 7.26 2.39 2.59
N LEU A 18 7.81 3.53 3.02
CA LEU A 18 8.21 3.73 4.41
C LEU A 18 7.02 3.52 5.36
N TRP A 19 5.88 4.16 5.08
CA TRP A 19 4.66 4.00 5.87
C TRP A 19 4.17 2.55 5.87
N LEU A 20 4.11 1.90 4.70
CA LEU A 20 3.59 0.54 4.55
C LEU A 20 4.43 -0.46 5.33
N ARG A 21 5.76 -0.31 5.38
CA ARG A 21 6.64 -1.15 6.22
C ARG A 21 6.29 -1.06 7.71
N HIS A 22 5.84 0.10 8.19
CA HIS A 22 5.37 0.27 9.57
C HIS A 22 3.93 -0.24 9.79
N HIS A 23 3.18 -0.49 8.71
CA HIS A 23 1.78 -0.91 8.73
C HIS A 23 1.55 -2.23 7.98
N ALA A 24 2.54 -3.13 7.96
CA ALA A 24 2.47 -4.41 7.25
C ALA A 24 1.27 -5.26 7.67
N ASN A 25 0.90 -5.22 8.96
CA ASN A 25 -0.25 -5.95 9.51
C ASN A 25 -1.61 -5.37 9.11
N CYS A 26 -1.63 -4.23 8.43
CA CYS A 26 -2.84 -3.58 7.96
C CYS A 26 -3.18 -3.99 6.51
N ILE A 27 -2.28 -4.71 5.82
CA ILE A 27 -2.48 -5.19 4.45
C ILE A 27 -3.54 -6.30 4.46
N VAL A 28 -4.63 -6.06 3.73
CA VAL A 28 -5.71 -7.03 3.50
C VAL A 28 -5.46 -7.83 2.23
N ARG A 29 -4.87 -7.17 1.21
CA ARG A 29 -4.56 -7.76 -0.09
C ARG A 29 -3.40 -7.01 -0.74
N ALA A 30 -2.46 -7.72 -1.34
CA ALA A 30 -1.41 -7.13 -2.16
C ALA A 30 -1.22 -7.93 -3.44
N GLY A 31 -0.84 -7.28 -4.53
CA GLY A 31 -0.74 -7.98 -5.80
C GLY A 31 -0.32 -7.13 -6.99
N THR A 32 -0.36 -7.79 -8.14
CA THR A 32 -0.30 -7.18 -9.48
C THR A 32 -1.68 -7.23 -10.12
N VAL A 33 -1.82 -6.62 -11.30
CA VAL A 33 -3.06 -6.72 -12.10
C VAL A 33 -3.51 -8.15 -12.40
N ASP A 34 -2.58 -9.12 -12.36
CA ASP A 34 -2.86 -10.52 -12.73
C ASP A 34 -2.95 -11.46 -11.52
N THR A 35 -2.45 -11.05 -10.35
CA THR A 35 -2.28 -11.97 -9.21
C THR A 35 -2.42 -11.26 -7.88
N PHE A 36 -3.18 -11.88 -6.98
CA PHE A 36 -3.52 -11.33 -5.68
C PHE A 36 -3.10 -12.30 -4.57
N LEU A 37 -2.41 -11.77 -3.56
CA LEU A 37 -2.20 -12.42 -2.28
C LEU A 37 -3.17 -11.80 -1.27
N HIS A 38 -3.90 -12.65 -0.57
CA HIS A 38 -4.91 -12.24 0.40
C HIS A 38 -4.46 -12.59 1.81
N ASP A 39 -4.64 -11.65 2.72
CA ASP A 39 -4.39 -11.86 4.14
C ASP A 39 -5.28 -12.99 4.69
N GLN A 40 -4.76 -13.69 5.68
CA GLN A 40 -5.43 -14.75 6.43
C GLN A 40 -4.90 -14.76 7.86
N GLU A 41 -5.71 -15.22 8.80
CA GLU A 41 -5.37 -15.24 10.24
C GLU A 41 -4.00 -15.88 10.56
N ALA A 42 -3.59 -16.90 9.79
CA ALA A 42 -2.34 -17.63 10.00
C ALA A 42 -1.13 -17.04 9.26
N PHE A 43 -1.34 -16.07 8.37
CA PHE A 43 -0.28 -15.47 7.56
C PHE A 43 0.25 -14.20 8.21
N HIS A 44 1.47 -13.83 7.86
CA HIS A 44 2.02 -12.52 8.18
C HIS A 44 2.72 -11.93 6.97
N TRP A 45 2.57 -10.63 6.82
CA TRP A 45 3.28 -9.85 5.82
C TRP A 45 4.67 -9.47 6.32
N HIS A 46 5.66 -9.63 5.47
CA HIS A 46 7.02 -9.17 5.71
C HIS A 46 7.47 -8.30 4.54
N LEU A 47 7.87 -7.07 4.83
CA LEU A 47 8.31 -6.11 3.84
C LEU A 47 9.77 -5.75 4.12
N ASP A 48 10.63 -5.93 3.12
CA ASP A 48 12.06 -5.67 3.22
C ASP A 48 12.60 -5.21 1.84
N GLU A 49 13.91 -5.09 1.73
CA GLU A 49 14.62 -4.83 0.48
C GLU A 49 15.56 -5.99 0.13
N ASP A 50 15.67 -6.34 -1.15
CA ASP A 50 16.64 -7.33 -1.60
C ASP A 50 18.08 -6.76 -1.64
N ALA A 51 19.03 -7.57 -2.10
CA ALA A 51 20.44 -7.17 -2.19
C ALA A 51 20.69 -5.98 -3.14
N GLU A 52 19.80 -5.75 -4.10
CA GLU A 52 19.84 -4.64 -5.06
C GLU A 52 19.00 -3.43 -4.60
N ARG A 53 18.41 -3.53 -3.39
CA ARG A 53 17.49 -2.55 -2.79
C ARG A 53 16.13 -2.45 -3.48
N ASN A 54 15.71 -3.50 -4.19
CA ASN A 54 14.34 -3.57 -4.68
C ASN A 54 13.41 -3.89 -3.49
N PRO A 55 12.28 -3.18 -3.36
CA PRO A 55 11.27 -3.50 -2.37
C PRO A 55 10.71 -4.92 -2.56
N VAL A 56 10.63 -5.68 -1.47
CA VAL A 56 10.11 -7.05 -1.46
C VAL A 56 8.93 -7.13 -0.50
N VAL A 57 7.84 -7.73 -0.97
CA VAL A 57 6.64 -8.04 -0.19
C VAL A 57 6.49 -9.55 -0.13
N GLN A 58 6.59 -10.11 1.08
CA GLN A 58 6.44 -11.54 1.33
C GLN A 58 5.20 -11.81 2.16
N MET A 59 4.51 -12.90 1.83
CA MET A 59 3.49 -13.50 2.67
C MET A 59 4.04 -14.81 3.23
N ILE A 60 4.04 -14.94 4.56
CA ILE A 60 4.71 -16.02 5.27
C ILE A 60 3.71 -16.74 6.17
N TRP A 61 3.79 -18.07 6.20
CA TRP A 61 3.06 -18.92 7.14
C TRP A 61 4.03 -19.61 8.09
N GLY A 62 4.09 -19.12 9.33
CA GLY A 62 5.06 -19.60 10.33
C GLY A 62 6.51 -19.33 9.88
N LYS A 63 7.14 -20.31 9.23
CA LYS A 63 8.49 -20.19 8.64
C LYS A 63 8.51 -20.44 7.12
N LEU A 64 7.34 -20.68 6.53
CA LEU A 64 7.21 -21.01 5.11
C LEU A 64 6.90 -19.75 4.32
N LEU A 65 7.66 -19.50 3.25
CA LEU A 65 7.32 -18.50 2.26
C LEU A 65 6.13 -19.01 1.44
N VAL A 66 5.01 -18.29 1.48
CA VAL A 66 3.79 -18.63 0.73
C VAL A 66 3.79 -17.92 -0.63
N GLY A 67 4.21 -16.66 -0.64
CA GLY A 67 4.33 -15.85 -1.86
C GLY A 67 5.30 -14.71 -1.65
N GLU A 68 5.95 -14.30 -2.72
CA GLU A 68 6.90 -13.19 -2.76
C GLU A 68 6.63 -12.36 -4.00
N MET A 69 6.64 -11.04 -3.83
CA MET A 69 6.61 -10.07 -4.92
C MET A 69 7.80 -9.14 -4.75
N VAL A 70 8.64 -9.07 -5.78
CA VAL A 70 9.69 -8.05 -5.90
C VAL A 70 9.11 -6.93 -6.75
N LEU A 71 9.08 -5.71 -6.21
CA LEU A 71 8.51 -4.55 -6.89
C LEU A 71 9.60 -3.92 -7.78
N ASP A 72 9.36 -3.83 -9.09
CA ASP A 72 10.17 -2.98 -9.97
C ASP A 72 9.63 -1.55 -9.92
N VAL A 73 10.23 -0.75 -9.03
CA VAL A 73 9.75 0.59 -8.73
C VAL A 73 10.38 1.68 -9.59
N ARG A 74 11.27 1.32 -10.52
CA ARG A 74 11.96 2.28 -11.40
C ARG A 74 10.99 3.03 -12.32
N ASP A 75 9.94 2.33 -12.75
CA ASP A 75 8.92 2.86 -13.64
C ASP A 75 7.64 3.29 -12.89
N VAL A 76 7.65 3.28 -11.55
CA VAL A 76 6.53 3.79 -10.74
C VAL A 76 6.58 5.31 -10.74
N LEU A 77 5.52 5.93 -11.25
CA LEU A 77 5.37 7.38 -11.34
C LEU A 77 4.87 7.97 -10.02
N TYR A 78 3.89 7.31 -9.41
CA TYR A 78 3.28 7.72 -8.14
C TYR A 78 2.46 6.58 -7.53
N VAL A 79 2.02 6.76 -6.30
CA VAL A 79 1.01 5.92 -5.64
C VAL A 79 -0.29 6.70 -5.57
N GLU A 80 -1.38 6.12 -6.03
CA GLU A 80 -2.72 6.69 -5.91
C GLU A 80 -3.47 6.01 -4.77
N ALA A 81 -4.04 6.79 -3.86
CA ALA A 81 -4.83 6.30 -2.74
C ALA A 81 -6.32 6.67 -2.93
N THR A 82 -7.18 5.66 -2.90
CA THR A 82 -8.64 5.79 -3.01
C THR A 82 -9.33 4.99 -1.90
N PRO A 83 -10.47 5.45 -1.37
CA PRO A 83 -11.31 4.60 -0.52
C PRO A 83 -11.78 3.36 -1.31
N GLU A 84 -11.77 2.18 -0.70
CA GLU A 84 -12.26 0.97 -1.35
C GLU A 84 -13.78 1.01 -1.47
N GLU A 85 -14.29 0.97 -2.70
CA GLU A 85 -15.72 0.87 -2.95
C GLU A 85 -16.21 -0.57 -2.79
N GLY A 86 -17.10 -0.80 -1.82
CA GLY A 86 -17.71 -2.12 -1.60
C GLY A 86 -16.94 -3.05 -0.66
N GLY A 87 -15.86 -2.56 -0.04
CA GLY A 87 -15.15 -3.22 1.05
C GLY A 87 -15.70 -2.91 2.44
N GLU A 88 -14.94 -3.28 3.46
CA GLU A 88 -15.23 -2.85 4.84
C GLU A 88 -15.00 -1.34 4.99
N PRO A 89 -15.71 -0.67 5.93
CA PRO A 89 -15.44 0.73 6.26
C PRO A 89 -13.96 0.93 6.56
N ASP A 90 -13.43 2.09 6.13
CA ASP A 90 -12.04 2.50 6.35
C ASP A 90 -10.97 1.71 5.58
N GLN A 91 -11.36 0.82 4.63
CA GLN A 91 -10.40 0.25 3.69
C GLN A 91 -9.99 1.24 2.60
N PHE A 92 -8.70 1.23 2.26
CA PHE A 92 -8.12 2.07 1.21
C PHE A 92 -7.34 1.22 0.21
N LEU A 93 -7.60 1.46 -1.06
CA LEU A 93 -6.84 0.93 -2.17
C LEU A 93 -5.70 1.88 -2.50
N PHE A 94 -4.48 1.36 -2.49
CA PHE A 94 -3.27 2.02 -2.95
C PHE A 94 -2.80 1.36 -4.22
N GLU A 95 -2.83 2.10 -5.32
CA GLU A 95 -2.33 1.64 -6.62
C GLU A 95 -0.97 2.28 -6.88
N LEU A 96 0.06 1.45 -7.09
CA LEU A 96 1.33 1.92 -7.63
C LEU A 96 1.10 2.11 -9.13
N VAL A 97 1.10 3.35 -9.57
CA VAL A 97 0.86 3.72 -10.96
C VAL A 97 2.20 3.86 -11.67
N GLY A 98 2.41 3.07 -12.72
CA GLY A 98 3.59 3.11 -13.56
C GLY A 98 3.23 3.36 -15.02
N GLY A 99 4.15 2.99 -15.92
CA GLY A 99 3.99 3.17 -17.37
C GLY A 99 4.56 4.50 -17.87
N SER A 100 4.07 4.96 -19.03
CA SER A 100 4.44 6.28 -19.55
C SER A 100 3.57 7.37 -18.92
N LYS A 101 4.02 8.62 -19.01
CA LYS A 101 3.20 9.75 -18.51
C LYS A 101 1.92 9.94 -19.33
N GLU A 102 1.94 9.50 -20.58
CA GLU A 102 0.82 9.60 -21.51
C GLU A 102 -0.21 8.48 -21.31
N GLU A 103 0.24 7.32 -20.83
CA GLU A 103 -0.59 6.14 -20.59
C GLU A 103 -0.22 5.49 -19.24
N PRO A 104 -0.58 6.13 -18.12
CA PRO A 104 -0.34 5.58 -16.79
C PRO A 104 -1.30 4.42 -16.50
N TYR A 105 -0.81 3.39 -15.82
CA TYR A 105 -1.62 2.25 -15.38
C TYR A 105 -1.12 1.68 -14.05
N ALA A 106 -2.02 1.07 -13.29
CA ALA A 106 -1.67 0.38 -12.04
C ALA A 106 -0.79 -0.85 -12.35
N VAL A 107 0.38 -0.91 -11.72
CA VAL A 107 1.31 -2.05 -11.82
C VAL A 107 1.20 -2.97 -10.61
N TYR A 108 0.98 -2.38 -9.44
CA TYR A 108 0.74 -3.10 -8.18
C TYR A 108 -0.39 -2.45 -7.41
N HIS A 109 -1.02 -3.21 -6.53
CA HIS A 109 -2.04 -2.69 -5.65
C HIS A 109 -1.87 -3.22 -4.23
N PHE A 110 -2.26 -2.41 -3.25
CA PHE A 110 -2.33 -2.75 -1.84
C PHE A 110 -3.67 -2.28 -1.29
N LEU A 111 -4.50 -3.21 -0.83
CA LEU A 111 -5.68 -2.91 -0.05
C LEU A 111 -5.27 -2.93 1.43
N VAL A 112 -5.49 -1.83 2.13
CA VAL A 112 -5.10 -1.66 3.53
C VAL A 112 -6.32 -1.30 4.37
N ALA A 113 -6.36 -1.78 5.61
CA ALA A 113 -7.47 -1.57 6.55
C ALA A 113 -7.60 -0.13 7.09
N HIS A 114 -6.72 0.78 6.69
CA HIS A 114 -6.82 2.21 7.00
C HIS A 114 -6.09 3.05 5.94
N GLY A 115 -6.40 4.34 5.92
CA GLY A 115 -5.79 5.29 5.00
C GLY A 115 -4.38 5.69 5.40
N PHE A 116 -3.72 6.42 4.50
CA PHE A 116 -2.39 6.96 4.72
C PHE A 116 -2.48 8.17 5.65
N GLU A 117 -1.76 8.13 6.77
CA GLU A 117 -1.64 9.24 7.72
C GLU A 117 -0.20 9.74 7.71
N GLU A 118 0.01 11.05 7.51
CA GLU A 118 1.35 11.63 7.65
C GLU A 118 1.76 11.66 9.12
N GLU A 119 2.83 10.93 9.48
CA GLU A 119 3.51 11.12 10.77
C GLU A 119 4.03 12.58 10.85
N GLY A 120 3.29 13.43 11.57
CA GLY A 120 3.58 14.86 11.70
C GLY A 120 2.34 15.76 11.71
N GLY A 121 1.17 15.25 11.33
CA GLY A 121 -0.11 15.91 11.52
C GLY A 121 -0.57 15.86 12.98
N HIS A 122 0.18 16.43 13.93
CA HIS A 122 -0.39 16.70 15.25
C HIS A 122 -1.65 17.56 15.02
N PRO A 123 -2.86 17.12 15.44
CA PRO A 123 -4.00 18.02 15.44
C PRO A 123 -3.58 19.20 16.31
N ALA A 124 -3.60 20.40 15.73
CA ALA A 124 -3.34 21.63 16.48
C ALA A 124 -4.23 21.57 17.72
N GLY A 125 -3.58 21.35 18.87
CA GLY A 125 -4.26 21.02 20.11
C GLY A 125 -5.36 22.03 20.36
N LEU A 126 -6.52 21.52 20.78
CA LEU A 126 -7.61 22.31 21.35
C LEU A 126 -7.02 23.35 22.30
N LYS A 127 -7.08 24.62 21.88
CA LYS A 127 -6.92 25.73 22.80
C LYS A 127 -8.19 25.77 23.64
N HIS A 128 -8.06 25.37 24.90
CA HIS A 128 -9.02 25.66 25.95
C HIS A 128 -9.24 27.17 26.11
#